data_AF-A0A554INL4-F1
#
_entry.id   AF-A0A554INL4-F1
#
_cell.length_a   1.000
_cell.length_b   1.000
_cell.length_c   1.000
_cell.angle_alpha   90.00
_cell.angle_beta   90.00
_cell.angle_gamma   90.00
#
_symmetry.space_group_name_H-M   'P 1'
#
loop_
_entity.id
_entity.type
_entity.pdbx_description
1 polymer ?
#
loop_
_entity_poly.entity_id
_entity_poly.type
_entity_poly.pdbx_seq_one_letter_code
_entity_poly.pdbx_strand_id
1 'polypeptide(L)'
;MKNVAFLTYNTVWKNLSSGWHEFPNGHRLFVLQNTKGGGTLATGPIGVERRREEIEGLWRQLQRELSSLDHVVIYLGARGTERAIELAKELPASKVTFVSCDCGLAFKAGLVQEAGLQDAGRILCECGGHQTMAALAGLFIATGELGLVSADTTK
;
A
#
# COMPACT_ATOMS: atom_id res chain seq x y z
N MET A 1 -14.28 4.90 -8.21
CA MET A 1 -13.60 3.58 -8.33
C MET A 1 -14.36 2.57 -7.50
N LYS A 2 -14.23 1.26 -7.78
CA LYS A 2 -14.89 0.19 -7.03
C LYS A 2 -13.92 -0.77 -6.35
N ASN A 3 -12.83 -1.16 -7.00
CA ASN A 3 -11.85 -2.11 -6.45
C ASN A 3 -10.49 -1.44 -6.31
N VAL A 4 -10.02 -1.24 -5.08
CA VAL A 4 -8.71 -0.63 -4.82
C VAL A 4 -7.90 -1.51 -3.89
N ALA A 5 -6.59 -1.59 -4.11
CA ALA A 5 -5.66 -2.26 -3.21
C ALA A 5 -4.76 -1.27 -2.48
N PHE A 6 -4.54 -1.49 -1.18
CA PHE A 6 -3.60 -0.74 -0.35
C PHE A 6 -2.50 -1.70 0.13
N LEU A 7 -1.27 -1.42 -0.28
CA LEU A 7 -0.09 -2.20 0.09
C LEU A 7 0.78 -1.33 1.00
N THR A 8 1.08 -1.83 2.18
CA THR A 8 1.89 -1.08 3.15
C THR A 8 2.57 -1.98 4.15
N TYR A 9 3.65 -1.51 4.74
CA TYR A 9 4.28 -2.19 5.87
C TYR A 9 3.66 -1.83 7.22
N ASN A 10 2.72 -0.88 7.20
CA ASN A 10 2.09 -0.27 8.35
C ASN A 10 0.59 -0.52 8.35
N THR A 11 -0.09 -0.33 9.48
CA THR A 11 -1.55 -0.50 9.53
C THR A 11 -2.24 0.64 8.79
N VAL A 12 -3.10 0.32 7.82
CA VAL A 12 -3.82 1.31 6.98
C VAL A 12 -4.93 1.99 7.78
N TRP A 13 -5.70 1.25 8.57
CA TRP A 13 -6.87 1.78 9.29
C TRP A 13 -7.11 0.97 10.56
N LYS A 14 -7.74 1.56 11.58
CA LYS A 14 -8.08 0.85 12.82
C LYS A 14 -8.96 -0.38 12.50
N ASN A 15 -8.49 -1.57 12.84
CA ASN A 15 -9.21 -2.85 12.76
C ASN A 15 -9.44 -3.45 11.37
N LEU A 16 -8.87 -2.91 10.28
CA LEU A 16 -8.80 -3.67 9.04
C LEU A 16 -7.69 -4.71 9.16
N SER A 17 -7.97 -5.97 8.85
CA SER A 17 -6.96 -7.02 8.64
C SER A 17 -6.48 -7.03 7.18
N SER A 18 -5.41 -7.75 6.87
CA SER A 18 -5.09 -8.02 5.47
C SER A 18 -6.18 -8.89 4.82
N GLY A 19 -6.39 -8.72 3.51
CA GLY A 19 -7.46 -9.36 2.73
C GLY A 19 -8.47 -8.38 2.15
N TRP A 20 -9.54 -8.92 1.55
CA TRP A 20 -10.64 -8.13 1.01
C TRP A 20 -11.62 -7.68 2.08
N HIS A 21 -12.08 -6.44 1.93
CA HIS A 21 -13.15 -5.84 2.71
C HIS A 21 -14.17 -5.24 1.75
N GLU A 22 -15.44 -5.58 1.94
CA GLU A 22 -16.55 -5.05 1.15
C GLU A 22 -17.39 -4.11 2.02
N PHE A 23 -17.72 -2.95 1.48
CA PHE A 23 -18.45 -1.90 2.18
C PHE A 23 -19.90 -1.78 1.66
N PRO A 24 -20.85 -1.26 2.45
CA PRO A 24 -22.27 -1.19 2.07
C PRO A 24 -22.56 -0.41 0.78
N ASN A 25 -21.68 0.50 0.38
CA ASN A 25 -21.77 1.25 -0.87
C ASN A 25 -21.22 0.50 -2.10
N GLY A 26 -20.80 -0.76 -1.94
CA GLY A 26 -20.28 -1.60 -3.01
C GLY A 26 -18.80 -1.38 -3.35
N HIS A 27 -18.10 -0.55 -2.58
CA HIS A 27 -16.64 -0.43 -2.70
C HIS A 27 -15.96 -1.65 -2.07
N ARG A 28 -14.88 -2.12 -2.70
CA ARG A 28 -14.06 -3.23 -2.24
C ARG A 28 -12.63 -2.75 -2.07
N LEU A 29 -12.07 -3.01 -0.89
CA LEU A 29 -10.71 -2.65 -0.51
C LEU A 29 -9.92 -3.92 -0.24
N PHE A 30 -8.85 -4.16 -0.98
CA PHE A 30 -7.85 -5.16 -0.62
C PHE A 30 -6.78 -4.50 0.23
N VAL A 31 -6.53 -5.02 1.43
CA VAL A 31 -5.45 -4.55 2.29
C VAL A 31 -4.35 -5.60 2.33
N LEU A 32 -3.12 -5.20 2.04
CA LEU A 32 -1.94 -5.99 2.31
C LEU A 32 -1.03 -5.19 3.24
N GLN A 33 -1.08 -5.54 4.52
CA GLN A 33 -0.32 -4.85 5.55
C GLN A 33 0.48 -5.83 6.41
N ASN A 34 1.59 -5.36 6.97
CA ASN A 34 2.29 -6.10 8.00
C ASN A 34 1.50 -5.94 9.31
N THR A 35 0.89 -7.01 9.82
CA THR A 35 0.06 -6.95 11.02
C THR A 35 0.97 -6.78 12.26
N LYS A 36 0.87 -5.57 12.85
CA LYS A 36 1.56 -5.08 14.05
C LYS A 36 3.07 -4.91 13.88
N GLY A 37 3.52 -3.67 13.71
CA GLY A 37 4.60 -2.97 14.46
C GLY A 37 5.95 -3.67 14.71
N GLY A 38 6.13 -4.90 14.26
CA GLY A 38 7.37 -5.61 14.23
C GLY A 38 8.08 -5.11 12.99
N GLY A 39 8.90 -4.08 13.17
CA GLY A 39 10.20 -4.14 12.52
C GLY A 39 10.79 -5.54 12.71
N THR A 40 11.76 -5.89 11.88
CA THR A 40 12.47 -7.17 11.75
C THR A 40 13.02 -7.80 13.06
N LEU A 41 12.61 -7.36 14.24
CA LEU A 41 13.17 -7.59 15.56
C LEU A 41 12.17 -8.09 16.63
N ALA A 42 10.88 -8.30 16.33
CA ALA A 42 9.92 -8.79 17.33
C ALA A 42 9.43 -10.22 17.06
N THR A 43 9.90 -11.13 17.92
CA THR A 43 9.35 -12.43 18.36
C THR A 43 9.50 -13.66 17.45
N GLY A 44 10.57 -14.43 17.69
CA GLY A 44 10.59 -15.91 17.75
C GLY A 44 10.41 -16.72 16.44
N PRO A 45 11.09 -17.88 16.30
CA PRO A 45 10.98 -18.71 15.09
C PRO A 45 9.59 -19.35 14.90
N ILE A 46 8.80 -19.52 15.96
CA ILE A 46 7.48 -20.16 15.91
C ILE A 46 6.42 -19.11 15.53
N GLY A 47 6.18 -18.95 14.24
CA GLY A 47 5.16 -18.04 13.71
C GLY A 47 5.61 -17.21 12.50
N VAL A 48 6.91 -17.16 12.22
CA VAL A 48 7.46 -16.47 11.04
C VAL A 48 7.09 -17.21 9.75
N GLU A 49 7.18 -18.55 9.73
CA GLU A 49 6.81 -19.35 8.56
C GLU A 49 5.34 -19.23 8.22
N ARG A 50 4.46 -19.42 9.21
CA ARG A 50 3.01 -19.26 9.03
C ARG A 50 2.64 -17.84 8.56
N ARG A 51 3.24 -16.80 9.16
CA ARG A 51 3.02 -15.41 8.73
C ARG A 51 3.52 -15.18 7.31
N ARG A 52 4.66 -15.76 6.94
CA ARG A 52 5.20 -15.71 5.59
C ARG A 52 4.24 -16.38 4.62
N GLU A 53 3.76 -17.59 4.90
CA GLU A 53 2.78 -18.30 4.09
C GLU A 53 1.48 -17.51 3.91
N GLU A 54 0.96 -16.89 4.98
CA GLU A 54 -0.22 -16.04 4.93
C GLU A 54 0.01 -14.82 4.01
N ILE A 55 1.14 -14.12 4.17
CA ILE A 55 1.52 -12.99 3.32
C ILE A 55 1.70 -13.44 1.86
N GLU A 56 2.39 -14.56 1.62
CA GLU A 56 2.55 -15.15 0.28
C GLU A 56 1.20 -15.50 -0.35
N GLY A 57 0.27 -16.06 0.42
CA GLY A 57 -1.09 -16.37 -0.03
C GLY A 57 -1.83 -15.12 -0.47
N LEU A 58 -1.73 -14.03 0.32
CA LEU A 58 -2.33 -12.75 -0.02
C LEU A 58 -1.67 -12.11 -1.26
N TRP A 59 -0.36 -12.22 -1.43
CA TRP A 59 0.32 -11.78 -2.65
C TRP A 59 -0.18 -12.53 -3.87
N ARG A 60 -0.31 -13.87 -3.81
CA ARG A 60 -0.85 -14.66 -4.92
C ARG A 60 -2.31 -14.34 -5.20
N GLN A 61 -3.09 -14.02 -4.17
CA GLN A 61 -4.45 -13.55 -4.36
C GLN A 61 -4.48 -12.21 -5.09
N LEU A 62 -3.72 -11.23 -4.61
CA LEU A 62 -3.62 -9.91 -5.22
C LEU A 62 -3.19 -10.02 -6.69
N GLN A 63 -2.16 -10.84 -6.99
CA GLN A 63 -1.69 -11.09 -8.36
C GLN A 63 -2.79 -11.64 -9.28
N ARG A 64 -3.63 -12.56 -8.81
CA ARG A 64 -4.74 -13.12 -9.60
C ARG A 64 -5.84 -12.09 -9.88
N GLU A 65 -5.96 -11.08 -9.03
CA GLU A 65 -7.03 -10.08 -9.09
C GLU A 65 -6.55 -8.72 -9.65
N LEU A 66 -5.26 -8.57 -9.99
CA LEU A 66 -4.65 -7.31 -10.47
C LEU A 66 -5.45 -6.65 -11.59
N SER A 67 -5.91 -7.43 -12.57
CA SER A 67 -6.66 -6.93 -13.72
C SER A 67 -8.03 -6.34 -13.35
N SER A 68 -8.60 -6.76 -12.21
CA SER A 68 -9.88 -6.29 -11.70
C SER A 68 -9.78 -5.03 -10.83
N LEU A 69 -8.56 -4.63 -10.48
CA LEU A 69 -8.32 -3.43 -9.69
C LEU A 69 -8.45 -2.19 -10.58
N ASP A 70 -9.16 -1.20 -10.06
CA ASP A 70 -9.21 0.14 -10.64
C ASP A 70 -7.93 0.90 -10.30
N HIS A 71 -7.40 0.70 -9.09
CA HIS A 71 -6.22 1.42 -8.60
C HIS A 71 -5.46 0.64 -7.52
N VAL A 72 -4.17 0.96 -7.35
CA VAL A 72 -3.30 0.43 -6.31
C VAL A 72 -2.53 1.55 -5.63
N VAL A 73 -2.64 1.62 -4.31
CA VAL A 73 -1.92 2.56 -3.45
C VAL A 73 -0.82 1.79 -2.71
N ILE A 74 0.42 2.23 -2.87
CA ILE A 74 1.61 1.52 -2.34
C ILE A 74 2.41 2.47 -1.46
N TYR A 75 2.55 2.12 -0.18
CA TYR A 75 3.48 2.81 0.71
C TYR A 75 4.93 2.34 0.45
N LEU A 76 5.80 3.29 0.11
CA LEU A 76 7.23 3.06 -0.07
C LEU A 76 8.01 3.48 1.19
N GLY A 77 8.26 2.48 2.04
CA GLY A 77 9.15 2.62 3.21
C GLY A 77 10.62 2.82 2.81
N ALA A 78 11.49 3.01 3.81
CA ALA A 78 12.92 3.17 3.57
C ALA A 78 13.61 1.91 3.01
N ARG A 79 13.00 0.72 3.20
CA ARG A 79 13.48 -0.58 2.74
C ARG A 79 12.31 -1.51 2.42
N GLY A 80 12.56 -2.57 1.64
CA GLY A 80 11.59 -3.63 1.37
C GLY A 80 10.56 -3.27 0.30
N THR A 81 10.72 -2.18 -0.43
CA THR A 81 9.73 -1.72 -1.40
C THR A 81 9.79 -2.48 -2.73
N GLU A 82 10.83 -3.26 -2.95
CA GLU A 82 11.15 -3.92 -4.22
C GLU A 82 10.02 -4.82 -4.69
N ARG A 83 9.46 -5.65 -3.80
CA ARG A 83 8.36 -6.56 -4.16
C ARG A 83 7.08 -5.83 -4.55
N ALA A 84 6.77 -4.73 -3.88
CA ALA A 84 5.58 -3.94 -4.19
C ALA A 84 5.74 -3.18 -5.50
N ILE A 85 6.95 -2.69 -5.79
CA ILE A 85 7.29 -2.09 -7.08
C ILE A 85 7.24 -3.14 -8.20
N GLU A 86 7.73 -4.36 -7.95
CA GLU A 86 7.67 -5.44 -8.94
C GLU A 86 6.24 -5.81 -9.30
N LEU A 87 5.33 -5.87 -8.31
CA LEU A 87 3.91 -6.03 -8.59
C LEU A 87 3.34 -4.86 -9.40
N ALA A 88 3.73 -3.63 -9.07
CA ALA A 88 3.23 -2.44 -9.74
C ALA A 88 3.63 -2.36 -11.22
N LYS A 89 4.75 -3.00 -11.63
CA LYS A 89 5.19 -3.08 -13.03
C LYS A 89 4.20 -3.81 -13.94
N GLU A 90 3.37 -4.68 -13.38
CA GLU A 90 2.32 -5.41 -14.10
C GLU A 90 1.08 -4.54 -14.38
N LEU A 91 1.08 -3.28 -13.91
CA LEU A 91 -0.03 -2.35 -14.05
C LEU A 91 0.37 -1.11 -14.86
N PRO A 92 -0.57 -0.49 -15.59
CA PRO A 92 -0.36 0.84 -16.14
C PRO A 92 -0.05 1.85 -15.03
N ALA A 93 0.90 2.76 -15.26
CA ALA A 93 1.27 3.79 -14.29
C ALA A 93 0.07 4.62 -13.79
N SER A 94 -0.94 4.84 -14.63
CA SER A 94 -2.18 5.54 -14.29
C SER A 94 -3.02 4.86 -13.21
N LYS A 95 -2.82 3.56 -12.96
CA LYS A 95 -3.48 2.79 -11.90
C LYS A 95 -2.68 2.73 -10.60
N VAL A 96 -1.54 3.39 -10.53
CA VAL A 96 -0.61 3.27 -9.39
C VAL A 96 -0.46 4.61 -8.69
N THR A 97 -0.45 4.59 -7.36
CA THR A 97 -0.03 5.74 -6.54
C THR A 97 0.93 5.30 -5.47
N PHE A 98 2.11 5.91 -5.47
CA PHE A 98 3.13 5.72 -4.45
C PHE A 98 2.96 6.75 -3.33
N VAL A 99 2.91 6.28 -2.10
CA VAL A 99 2.88 7.10 -0.89
C VAL A 99 4.21 6.93 -0.19
N SER A 100 4.94 7.99 0.13
CA SER A 100 6.25 7.85 0.77
C SER A 100 6.63 9.07 1.60
N CYS A 101 7.39 8.87 2.68
CA CYS A 101 8.08 9.97 3.36
C CYS A 101 9.34 10.39 2.57
N ASP A 102 10.03 11.42 3.02
CA ASP A 102 11.28 11.93 2.43
C ASP A 102 12.51 11.01 2.63
N CYS A 103 12.45 10.07 3.57
CA CYS A 103 13.56 9.17 3.90
C CYS A 103 13.98 8.32 2.70
N GLY A 104 15.21 8.49 2.19
CA GLY A 104 15.70 7.75 1.02
C GLY A 104 14.94 8.06 -0.28
N LEU A 105 14.40 9.28 -0.42
CA LEU A 105 13.59 9.70 -1.57
C LEU A 105 14.27 9.46 -2.92
N ALA A 106 15.56 9.81 -3.06
CA ALA A 106 16.30 9.62 -4.32
C ALA A 106 16.39 8.15 -4.72
N PHE A 107 16.65 7.27 -3.74
CA PHE A 107 16.69 5.81 -3.97
C PHE A 107 15.32 5.29 -4.43
N LYS A 108 14.24 5.66 -3.73
CA LYS A 108 12.88 5.26 -4.10
C LYS A 108 12.48 5.77 -5.49
N ALA A 109 12.83 7.02 -5.81
CA ALA A 109 12.58 7.60 -7.11
C ALA A 109 13.30 6.84 -8.23
N GLY A 110 14.56 6.42 -8.00
CA GLY A 110 15.32 5.57 -8.90
C GLY A 110 14.62 4.24 -9.16
N LEU A 111 14.19 3.53 -8.11
CA LEU A 111 13.46 2.26 -8.26
C LEU A 111 12.15 2.41 -9.06
N VAL A 112 11.38 3.48 -8.82
CA VAL A 112 10.14 3.74 -9.56
C VAL A 112 10.43 4.05 -11.03
N GLN A 113 11.52 4.77 -11.32
CA GLN A 113 11.92 5.08 -12.68
C GLN A 113 12.43 3.84 -13.43
N GLU A 114 13.27 3.02 -12.79
CA GLU A 114 13.76 1.75 -13.35
C GLU A 114 12.61 0.78 -13.65
N ALA A 115 11.54 0.85 -12.87
CA ALA A 115 10.31 0.10 -13.10
C ALA A 115 9.42 0.67 -14.23
N GLY A 116 9.77 1.81 -14.84
CA GLY A 116 8.95 2.45 -15.87
C GLY A 116 7.65 3.09 -15.34
N LEU A 117 7.61 3.39 -14.04
CA LEU A 117 6.44 3.93 -13.34
C LEU A 117 6.61 5.41 -12.95
N GLN A 118 7.43 6.16 -13.69
CA GLN A 118 7.69 7.57 -13.42
C GLN A 118 6.43 8.44 -13.47
N ASP A 119 5.45 8.06 -14.28
CA ASP A 119 4.19 8.77 -14.49
C ASP A 119 3.08 8.33 -13.51
N ALA A 120 3.39 7.43 -12.56
CA ALA A 120 2.48 7.04 -11.51
C ALA A 120 2.23 8.19 -10.52
N GLY A 121 1.07 8.18 -9.86
CA GLY A 121 0.75 9.16 -8.82
C GLY A 121 1.77 9.11 -7.67
N ARG A 122 2.08 10.27 -7.08
CA ARG A 122 3.00 10.37 -5.94
C ARG A 122 2.40 11.25 -4.86
N ILE A 123 2.42 10.75 -3.62
CA ILE A 123 1.97 11.48 -2.43
C ILE A 123 3.11 11.45 -1.41
N LEU A 124 3.54 12.64 -0.99
CA LEU A 124 4.45 12.78 0.15
C LEU A 124 3.64 12.64 1.45
N CYS A 125 4.11 11.85 2.39
CA CYS A 125 3.45 11.62 3.67
C CYS A 125 4.37 11.86 4.86
N GLU A 126 3.80 11.78 6.06
CA GLU A 126 4.55 11.75 7.30
C GLU A 126 5.39 10.47 7.44
N CYS A 127 6.31 10.44 8.41
CA CYS A 127 7.12 9.25 8.67
C CYS A 127 6.23 8.03 8.98
N GLY A 128 6.44 6.93 8.27
CA GLY A 128 5.60 5.73 8.35
C GLY A 128 4.30 5.78 7.54
N GLY A 129 3.80 6.96 7.15
CA GLY A 129 2.62 7.11 6.28
C GLY A 129 1.31 6.55 6.85
N HIS A 130 1.22 6.31 8.15
CA HIS A 130 0.02 5.81 8.83
C HIS A 130 -1.20 6.71 8.63
N GLN A 131 -1.06 8.00 8.87
CA GLN A 131 -2.12 8.99 8.79
C GLN A 131 -2.55 9.23 7.34
N THR A 132 -1.59 9.39 6.43
CA THR A 132 -1.92 9.54 5.00
C THR A 132 -2.61 8.30 4.43
N MET A 133 -2.09 7.10 4.70
CA MET A 133 -2.71 5.85 4.21
C MET A 133 -4.10 5.65 4.80
N ALA A 134 -4.29 5.98 6.09
CA ALA A 134 -5.61 5.97 6.71
C ALA A 134 -6.55 6.95 6.01
N ALA A 135 -6.17 8.22 5.89
CA ALA A 135 -7.00 9.24 5.25
C ALA A 135 -7.43 8.85 3.84
N LEU A 136 -6.50 8.32 3.03
CA LEU A 136 -6.78 7.82 1.68
C LEU A 136 -7.78 6.65 1.69
N ALA A 137 -7.57 5.65 2.56
CA ALA A 137 -8.47 4.51 2.66
C ALA A 137 -9.87 4.95 3.12
N GLY A 138 -9.97 5.85 4.09
CA GLY A 138 -11.25 6.38 4.58
C GLY A 138 -12.01 7.17 3.55
N LEU A 139 -11.31 8.02 2.80
CA LEU A 139 -11.90 8.76 1.71
C LEU A 139 -12.44 7.81 0.64
N PHE A 140 -11.65 6.80 0.24
CA PHE A 140 -12.12 5.79 -0.70
C PHE A 140 -13.34 5.02 -0.19
N ILE A 141 -13.33 4.61 1.08
CA ILE A 141 -14.46 3.92 1.69
C ILE A 141 -15.70 4.81 1.66
N ALA A 142 -15.57 6.11 1.96
CA ALA A 142 -16.69 7.03 2.01
C ALA A 142 -17.23 7.42 0.62
N THR A 143 -16.34 7.71 -0.33
CA THR A 143 -16.70 8.38 -1.60
C THR A 143 -16.36 7.59 -2.85
N GLY A 144 -15.47 6.58 -2.75
CA GLY A 144 -14.97 5.83 -3.90
C GLY A 144 -13.85 6.55 -4.66
N GLU A 145 -13.30 7.60 -4.06
CA GLU A 145 -12.23 8.43 -4.62
C GLU A 145 -10.94 8.32 -3.79
N LEU A 146 -9.80 8.56 -4.44
CA LEU A 146 -8.49 8.69 -3.81
C LEU A 146 -8.07 10.15 -3.99
N GLY A 147 -8.43 11.00 -3.03
CA GLY A 147 -8.14 12.43 -3.09
C GLY A 147 -6.65 12.76 -2.92
N LEU A 148 -6.27 13.99 -3.28
CA LEU A 148 -4.99 14.57 -2.89
C LEU A 148 -5.04 14.89 -1.40
N VAL A 149 -4.37 14.09 -0.57
CA VAL A 149 -4.11 14.46 0.82
C VAL A 149 -2.88 15.37 0.79
N SER A 150 -3.07 16.69 0.77
CA SER A 150 -1.97 17.60 1.07
C SER A 150 -1.57 17.34 2.51
N ALA A 151 -0.36 16.85 2.72
CA ALA A 151 0.25 16.87 4.05
C ALA A 151 0.42 18.36 4.41
N ASP A 152 -0.53 18.93 5.13
CA ASP A 152 -0.32 20.18 5.83
C ASP A 152 0.76 19.91 6.89
N THR A 153 2.01 20.19 6.51
CA THR A 153 3.13 20.31 7.43
C THR A 153 2.96 21.59 8.24
N THR A 154 1.99 21.59 9.17
CA THR A 154 1.91 22.59 10.23
C THR A 154 2.36 21.99 11.56
N LYS A 155 3.69 21.96 11.73
CA LYS A 155 4.47 22.65 12.78
C LYS A 155 5.74 21.87 13.14
#